data_AF-A0A960I2Z7-F1
#
_entry.id   AF-A0A960I2Z7-F1
#
_cell.length_a   1.000
_cell.length_b   1.000
_cell.length_c   1.000
_cell.angle_alpha   90.00
_cell.angle_beta   90.00
_cell.angle_gamma   90.00
#
_symmetry.space_group_name_H-M   'P 1'
#
loop_
_entity.id
_entity.type
_entity.pdbx_description
1 polymer ?
#
loop_
_entity_poly.entity_id
_entity_poly.type
_entity_poly.pdbx_seq_one_letter_code
_entity_poly.pdbx_strand_id
1 'polypeptide(L)'
;MFCPQCGAAALQGQRFCTECGVALGSGATAAAGTAAAAEDEVTLPPTAAMPAAPPPPAPTAAPVPEPMPAPAPAPMSEAAMPTEAITVVEQTAHMPSMGYEDAVWPVDTNEQPMVAQPFRITPLLAVSALAGILAVAAAVTTLVSYTVTGVLEGSTSFVMNDVGTSHLVGAIIGAVVLIAGAALGATGRRVGTGLAGGAGLALAGMLANACGMGVAVLDQAQINLLAPGTTVTVTYELGFFLAIAAAALGGVAFVLSLREMGPDGMAPVPVAIGVLGALGTLAVVIGTLIPGDFASFADNFGTDFIPPATSWMRILVLALIAVGGLLGFLVNRRWGLGMALGSISVGVWMWATAITESGDIPFGIAGGNVGALDTKPHVVTTVGVIVMVVAGVVGLVAAMQQRNSG
;
A
#
# COMPACT_ATOMS: atom_id res chain seq x y z
N MET A 1 -3.54 35.31 12.61
CA MET A 1 -4.10 34.99 11.27
C MET A 1 -5.34 34.14 11.48
N PHE A 2 -6.29 34.10 10.54
CA PHE A 2 -7.52 33.32 10.69
C PHE A 2 -7.66 32.30 9.54
N CYS A 3 -8.17 31.09 9.81
CA CYS A 3 -8.46 30.10 8.76
C CYS A 3 -9.43 30.73 7.76
N PRO A 4 -9.11 30.81 6.45
CA PRO A 4 -10.01 31.41 5.46
C PRO A 4 -11.30 30.60 5.31
N GLN A 5 -11.31 29.34 5.77
CA GLN A 5 -12.47 28.46 5.67
C GLN A 5 -13.38 28.48 6.90
N CYS A 6 -12.83 28.57 8.12
CA CYS A 6 -13.63 28.51 9.37
C CYS A 6 -13.50 29.74 10.27
N GLY A 7 -12.61 30.69 9.94
CA GLY A 7 -12.38 31.89 10.75
C GLY A 7 -11.65 31.66 12.07
N ALA A 8 -11.22 30.45 12.40
CA ALA A 8 -10.48 30.17 13.64
C ALA A 8 -9.10 30.83 13.64
N ALA A 9 -8.65 31.27 14.82
CA ALA A 9 -7.32 31.86 14.99
C ALA A 9 -6.24 30.80 14.75
N ALA A 10 -5.38 31.05 13.76
CA ALA A 10 -4.21 30.23 13.47
C ALA A 10 -2.96 30.87 14.07
N LEU A 11 -2.14 30.02 14.70
CA LEU A 11 -0.85 30.38 15.28
C LEU A 11 0.15 30.70 14.16
N GLN A 12 1.10 31.60 14.43
CA GLN A 12 2.17 31.88 13.46
C GLN A 12 2.96 30.60 13.16
N GLY A 13 3.13 30.30 11.87
CA GLY A 13 3.82 29.09 11.40
C GLY A 13 2.94 27.85 11.23
N GLN A 14 1.66 27.90 11.60
CA GLN A 14 0.73 26.81 11.30
C GLN A 14 0.48 26.72 9.78
N ARG A 15 0.83 25.57 9.21
CA ARG A 15 0.52 25.23 7.80
C ARG A 15 -0.91 24.74 7.61
N PHE A 16 -1.55 24.27 8.67
CA PHE A 16 -2.93 23.81 8.69
C PHE A 16 -3.64 24.42 9.88
N CYS A 17 -4.92 24.72 9.71
CA CYS A 17 -5.73 25.15 10.84
C CYS A 17 -6.04 23.95 11.74
N THR A 18 -5.83 24.11 13.04
CA THR A 18 -6.12 23.09 14.04
C THR A 18 -7.61 22.83 14.26
N GLU A 19 -8.47 23.75 13.84
CA GLU A 19 -9.93 23.59 13.93
C GLU A 19 -10.50 22.96 12.64
N CYS A 20 -10.16 23.53 11.47
CA CYS A 20 -10.78 23.17 10.18
C CYS A 20 -9.94 22.20 9.34
N GLY A 21 -8.69 21.90 9.70
CA GLY A 21 -7.76 21.05 8.93
C GLY A 21 -7.27 21.65 7.60
N VAL A 22 -7.85 22.77 7.16
CA VAL A 22 -7.51 23.40 5.87
C VAL A 22 -6.10 23.98 5.89
N ALA A 23 -5.40 23.79 4.77
CA ALA A 23 -4.09 24.36 4.53
C ALA A 23 -4.16 25.90 4.55
N LEU A 24 -3.35 26.49 5.41
CA LEU A 24 -3.14 27.93 5.50
C LEU A 24 -1.98 28.27 4.56
N GLY A 25 -2.30 28.90 3.43
CA GLY A 25 -1.33 29.17 2.35
C GLY A 25 -0.01 29.80 2.86
N SER A 26 1.08 29.51 2.16
CA SER A 26 2.49 29.81 2.52
C SER A 26 2.88 31.30 2.57
N GLY A 27 1.92 32.22 2.63
CA GLY A 27 2.12 33.68 2.57
C GLY A 27 2.17 34.41 3.93
N ALA A 28 2.41 33.72 5.04
CA ALA A 28 2.43 34.36 6.37
C ALA A 28 3.82 34.91 6.74
N THR A 29 4.30 35.92 6.01
CA THR A 29 5.38 36.81 6.48
C THR A 29 4.77 38.06 7.11
N ALA A 30 5.28 38.41 8.30
CA ALA A 30 4.75 39.45 9.17
C ALA A 30 4.84 40.86 8.57
N ALA A 31 3.74 41.61 8.63
CA ALA A 31 3.75 43.06 8.57
C ALA A 31 3.42 43.63 9.96
N ALA A 32 4.45 44.16 10.64
CA ALA A 32 4.27 45.08 11.76
C ALA A 32 3.93 46.46 11.16
N GLY A 33 2.85 47.07 11.65
CA GLY A 33 2.12 48.11 10.94
C GLY A 33 2.68 49.53 10.99
N THR A 34 2.10 50.39 10.15
CA THR A 34 1.66 51.75 10.49
C THR A 34 0.72 52.26 9.39
N ALA A 35 -0.15 53.20 9.77
CA ALA A 35 -1.38 53.57 9.08
C ALA A 35 -1.24 54.59 7.94
N ALA A 36 -2.33 54.68 7.18
CA ALA A 36 -2.91 55.85 6.49
C ALA A 36 -2.61 56.09 5.00
N ALA A 37 -3.74 56.09 4.26
CA ALA A 37 -4.10 56.93 3.11
C ALA A 37 -3.29 56.83 1.80
N ALA A 38 -3.93 56.27 0.76
CA ALA A 38 -4.30 57.00 -0.46
C ALA A 38 -5.03 56.03 -1.40
N GLU A 39 -6.19 56.47 -1.90
CA GLU A 39 -6.84 55.89 -3.07
C GLU A 39 -5.91 56.13 -4.27
N ASP A 40 -5.49 55.07 -4.95
CA ASP A 40 -4.86 55.18 -6.26
C ASP A 40 -5.47 54.12 -7.18
N GLU A 41 -6.31 54.62 -8.10
CA GLU A 41 -6.95 53.88 -9.17
C GLU A 41 -5.89 53.52 -10.21
N VAL A 42 -5.30 52.33 -10.07
CA VAL A 42 -4.38 51.79 -11.08
C VAL A 42 -5.19 51.23 -12.24
N THR A 43 -5.43 52.07 -13.25
CA THR A 43 -5.78 51.65 -14.60
C THR A 43 -4.73 50.70 -15.16
N LEU A 44 -5.10 49.43 -15.35
CA LEU A 44 -4.29 48.46 -16.10
C LEU A 44 -4.35 48.79 -17.61
N PRO A 45 -3.21 48.75 -18.34
CA PRO A 45 -3.22 48.89 -19.79
C PRO A 45 -3.89 47.68 -20.46
N PRO A 46 -4.51 47.85 -21.64
CA PRO A 46 -5.15 46.74 -22.35
C PRO A 46 -4.09 45.69 -22.72
N THR A 47 -4.28 44.47 -22.21
CA THR A 47 -3.51 43.30 -22.62
C THR A 47 -3.77 43.05 -24.10
N ALA A 48 -2.76 43.26 -24.93
CA ALA A 48 -2.77 42.89 -26.33
C ALA A 48 -3.07 41.39 -26.47
N ALA A 49 -4.09 41.05 -27.24
CA ALA A 49 -4.43 39.67 -27.57
C ALA A 49 -3.24 39.00 -28.27
N MET A 50 -2.67 37.97 -27.64
CA MET A 50 -1.72 37.09 -28.29
C MET A 50 -2.41 36.37 -29.46
N PRO A 51 -1.77 36.24 -30.64
CA PRO A 51 -2.29 35.43 -31.73
C PRO A 51 -2.43 33.97 -31.30
N ALA A 52 -3.58 33.37 -31.61
CA ALA A 52 -3.82 31.95 -31.41
C ALA A 52 -2.76 31.12 -32.14
N ALA A 53 -2.12 30.19 -31.41
CA ALA A 53 -1.20 29.22 -32.00
C ALA A 53 -1.96 28.33 -33.01
N PRO A 54 -1.36 28.01 -34.16
CA PRO A 54 -1.98 27.13 -35.14
C PRO A 54 -2.13 25.71 -34.57
N PRO A 55 -3.19 24.98 -34.98
CA PRO A 55 -3.43 23.62 -34.50
C PRO A 55 -2.28 22.68 -34.90
N PRO A 56 -1.94 21.70 -34.03
CA PRO A 56 -0.90 20.72 -34.34
C PRO A 56 -1.29 19.89 -35.58
N PRO A 57 -0.30 19.47 -36.40
CA PRO A 57 -0.57 18.66 -37.58
C PRO A 57 -1.15 17.30 -37.19
N ALA A 58 -2.12 16.85 -37.99
CA ALA A 58 -2.76 15.55 -37.83
C ALA A 58 -1.73 14.41 -37.90
N PRO A 59 -1.83 13.38 -37.04
CA PRO A 59 -0.91 12.25 -37.07
C PRO A 59 -1.04 11.48 -38.39
N THR A 60 0.08 11.37 -39.11
CA THR A 60 0.22 10.50 -40.28
C THR A 60 0.01 9.06 -39.85
N ALA A 61 -1.00 8.39 -40.42
CA ALA A 61 -1.28 6.99 -40.17
C ALA A 61 -0.07 6.12 -40.52
N ALA A 62 0.36 5.28 -39.57
CA ALA A 62 1.35 4.25 -39.82
C ALA A 62 0.81 3.23 -40.85
N PRO A 63 1.65 2.72 -41.77
CA PRO A 63 1.23 1.70 -42.72
C PRO A 63 0.82 0.42 -41.99
N VAL A 64 -0.34 -0.10 -42.37
CA VAL A 64 -0.89 -1.38 -41.90
C VAL A 64 0.04 -2.51 -42.38
N PRO A 65 0.58 -3.35 -41.49
CA PRO A 65 1.35 -4.52 -41.91
C PRO A 65 0.45 -5.52 -42.64
N GLU A 66 0.97 -6.08 -43.74
CA GLU A 66 0.29 -7.09 -44.54
C GLU A 66 -0.03 -8.36 -43.72
N PRO A 67 -1.14 -9.06 -44.02
CA PRO A 67 -1.53 -10.26 -43.28
C PRO A 67 -0.53 -11.39 -43.56
N MET A 68 0.06 -11.95 -42.51
CA MET A 68 0.81 -13.21 -42.62
C MET A 68 -0.13 -14.35 -43.09
N PRO A 69 0.35 -15.26 -43.96
CA PRO A 69 -0.42 -16.43 -44.36
C PRO A 69 -0.65 -17.37 -43.17
N ALA A 70 -1.89 -17.86 -43.07
CA ALA A 70 -2.30 -18.82 -42.05
C ALA A 70 -1.53 -20.14 -42.17
N PRO A 71 -1.12 -20.77 -41.06
CA PRO A 71 -0.53 -22.10 -41.09
C PRO A 71 -1.59 -23.15 -41.46
N ALA A 72 -1.18 -24.09 -42.32
CA ALA A 72 -2.01 -25.21 -42.76
C ALA A 72 -2.42 -26.12 -41.59
N PRO A 73 -3.64 -26.70 -41.60
CA PRO A 73 -4.08 -27.61 -40.55
C PRO A 73 -3.31 -28.93 -40.62
N ALA A 74 -2.71 -29.33 -39.49
CA ALA A 74 -2.16 -30.66 -39.31
C ALA A 74 -3.31 -31.69 -39.16
N PRO A 75 -3.14 -32.92 -39.68
CA PRO A 75 -4.21 -33.92 -39.74
C PRO A 75 -4.62 -34.41 -38.35
N MET A 76 -5.94 -34.55 -38.17
CA MET A 76 -6.56 -35.22 -37.04
C MET A 76 -6.07 -36.68 -36.99
N SER A 77 -5.52 -37.09 -35.86
CA SER A 77 -5.38 -38.51 -35.52
C SER A 77 -6.49 -38.91 -34.56
N GLU A 78 -7.09 -40.03 -34.91
CA GLU A 78 -8.31 -40.63 -34.41
C GLU A 78 -8.10 -41.35 -33.07
N ALA A 79 -9.07 -41.20 -32.18
CA ALA A 79 -9.52 -42.07 -31.09
C ALA A 79 -8.54 -43.06 -30.41
N ALA A 80 -8.36 -42.87 -29.10
CA ALA A 80 -8.23 -43.98 -28.14
C ALA A 80 -8.96 -43.62 -26.82
N MET A 81 -9.79 -44.57 -26.38
CA MET A 81 -10.73 -44.52 -25.25
C MET A 81 -10.05 -44.47 -23.86
N PRO A 82 -10.78 -44.14 -22.77
CA PRO A 82 -10.22 -43.99 -21.44
C PRO A 82 -10.03 -45.36 -20.76
N THR A 83 -8.94 -45.52 -20.01
CA THR A 83 -8.79 -46.60 -19.04
C THR A 83 -8.30 -45.99 -17.74
N GLU A 84 -9.20 -45.94 -16.76
CA GLU A 84 -8.84 -45.74 -15.37
C GLU A 84 -7.90 -46.87 -14.93
N ALA A 85 -6.72 -46.49 -14.47
CA ALA A 85 -5.89 -47.34 -13.64
C ALA A 85 -5.29 -46.46 -12.56
N ILE A 86 -5.97 -46.41 -11.41
CA ILE A 86 -5.40 -45.97 -10.15
C ILE A 86 -4.28 -46.97 -9.82
N THR A 87 -3.03 -46.58 -10.06
CA THR A 87 -1.88 -47.28 -9.49
C THR A 87 -1.78 -46.86 -8.02
N VAL A 88 -2.40 -47.66 -7.16
CA VAL A 88 -2.06 -47.69 -5.74
C VAL A 88 -0.60 -48.13 -5.66
N VAL A 89 0.30 -47.17 -5.46
CA VAL A 89 1.65 -47.49 -4.97
C VAL A 89 1.45 -47.91 -3.53
N GLU A 90 1.51 -49.22 -3.31
CA GLU A 90 1.59 -49.82 -1.99
C GLU A 90 2.91 -49.35 -1.36
N GLN A 91 2.83 -48.29 -0.55
CA GLN A 91 3.96 -47.85 0.26
C GLN A 91 4.14 -48.88 1.37
N THR A 92 4.91 -49.93 1.11
CA THR A 92 5.47 -50.79 2.14
C THR A 92 6.32 -49.92 3.06
N ALA A 93 5.73 -49.47 4.16
CA ALA A 93 6.45 -48.90 5.28
C ALA A 93 7.35 -49.99 5.86
N HIS A 94 8.63 -49.96 5.48
CA HIS A 94 9.66 -50.72 6.17
C HIS A 94 9.84 -50.06 7.54
N MET A 95 9.19 -50.59 8.58
CA MET A 95 9.47 -50.21 9.96
C MET A 95 10.84 -50.79 10.32
N PRO A 96 11.88 -49.97 10.60
CA PRO A 96 13.11 -50.50 11.14
C PRO A 96 12.88 -50.86 12.61
N SER A 97 13.31 -52.07 12.98
CA SER A 97 13.42 -52.50 14.38
C SER A 97 14.21 -51.48 15.19
N MET A 98 13.73 -51.16 16.41
CA MET A 98 14.44 -50.31 17.37
C MET A 98 15.78 -50.96 17.78
N GLY A 99 16.83 -50.66 17.02
CA GLY A 99 18.23 -50.81 17.38
C GLY A 99 18.82 -49.42 17.54
N TYR A 100 19.36 -49.13 18.72
CA TYR A 100 20.04 -47.88 19.05
C TYR A 100 21.45 -47.93 18.45
N GLU A 101 21.56 -47.83 17.13
CA GLU A 101 22.82 -47.68 16.41
C GLU A 101 22.74 -46.41 15.55
N ASP A 102 23.84 -45.66 15.53
CA ASP A 102 23.99 -44.31 14.99
C ASP A 102 23.21 -44.07 13.69
N ALA A 103 22.10 -43.34 13.79
CA ALA A 103 21.32 -42.88 12.65
C ALA A 103 22.11 -41.80 11.90
N VAL A 104 23.04 -42.23 11.06
CA VAL A 104 23.53 -41.44 9.93
C VAL A 104 22.34 -41.28 8.98
N TRP A 105 21.66 -40.15 9.07
CA TRP A 105 20.66 -39.78 8.08
C TRP A 105 21.30 -39.85 6.70
N PRO A 106 20.76 -40.62 5.75
CA PRO A 106 21.24 -40.55 4.39
C PRO A 106 21.06 -39.11 3.92
N VAL A 107 22.17 -38.44 3.66
CA VAL A 107 22.16 -37.18 2.93
C VAL A 107 21.65 -37.56 1.54
N ASP A 108 20.38 -37.31 1.27
CA ASP A 108 19.82 -37.39 -0.08
C ASP A 108 20.56 -36.35 -0.93
N THR A 109 21.70 -36.75 -1.52
CA THR A 109 22.45 -35.98 -2.52
C THR A 109 21.78 -36.02 -3.89
N ASN A 110 20.50 -36.41 -3.96
CA ASN A 110 19.71 -36.30 -5.17
C ASN A 110 19.31 -34.82 -5.34
N GLU A 111 20.27 -34.03 -5.79
CA GLU A 111 20.06 -32.75 -6.48
C GLU A 111 19.19 -33.03 -7.71
N GLN A 112 17.88 -33.16 -7.49
CA GLN A 112 16.96 -33.18 -8.61
C GLN A 112 17.07 -31.81 -9.27
N PRO A 113 17.45 -31.75 -10.56
CA PRO A 113 17.52 -30.48 -11.27
C PRO A 113 16.14 -29.84 -11.18
N MET A 114 16.07 -28.61 -10.67
CA MET A 114 14.80 -27.89 -10.56
C MET A 114 14.19 -27.75 -11.95
N VAL A 115 13.25 -28.65 -12.28
CA VAL A 115 12.46 -28.54 -13.49
C VAL A 115 11.64 -27.27 -13.36
N ALA A 116 11.83 -26.33 -14.29
CA ALA A 116 11.02 -25.12 -14.37
C ALA A 116 9.55 -25.55 -14.40
N GLN A 117 8.81 -25.23 -13.34
CA GLN A 117 7.41 -25.57 -13.28
C GLN A 117 6.67 -24.76 -14.35
N PRO A 118 5.79 -25.39 -15.14
CA PRO A 118 4.95 -24.65 -16.07
C PRO A 118 4.11 -23.64 -15.30
N PHE A 119 3.81 -22.49 -15.92
CA PHE A 119 2.95 -21.48 -15.31
C PHE A 119 1.57 -22.07 -14.98
N ARG A 120 1.14 -21.95 -13.72
CA ARG A 120 -0.18 -22.43 -13.27
C ARG A 120 -1.01 -21.26 -12.77
N ILE A 121 -2.26 -21.18 -13.22
CA ILE A 121 -3.21 -20.22 -12.64
C ILE A 121 -3.54 -20.70 -11.23
N THR A 122 -2.98 -20.03 -10.23
CA THR A 122 -3.21 -20.34 -8.82
C THR A 122 -4.39 -19.51 -8.27
N PRO A 123 -5.09 -20.00 -7.22
CA PRO A 123 -6.08 -19.19 -6.52
C PRO A 123 -5.51 -17.87 -6.00
N LEU A 124 -4.24 -17.89 -5.57
CA LEU A 124 -3.52 -16.68 -5.14
C LEU A 124 -3.45 -15.65 -6.28
N LEU A 125 -3.07 -16.05 -7.49
CA LEU A 125 -3.00 -15.14 -8.64
C LEU A 125 -4.37 -14.53 -8.98
N ALA A 126 -5.43 -15.34 -8.98
CA ALA A 126 -6.78 -14.85 -9.26
C ALA A 126 -7.26 -13.82 -8.22
N VAL A 127 -7.07 -14.14 -6.92
CA VAL A 127 -7.44 -13.23 -5.82
C VAL A 127 -6.59 -11.97 -5.84
N SER A 128 -5.29 -12.08 -6.07
CA SER A 128 -4.36 -10.94 -6.18
C SER A 128 -4.72 -10.01 -7.34
N ALA A 129 -5.07 -10.55 -8.50
CA ALA A 129 -5.50 -9.75 -9.65
C ALA A 129 -6.80 -8.99 -9.35
N LEU A 130 -7.80 -9.67 -8.78
CA LEU A 130 -9.05 -9.04 -8.41
C LEU A 130 -8.84 -7.95 -7.34
N ALA A 131 -8.09 -8.25 -6.28
CA ALA A 131 -7.77 -7.29 -5.23
C ALA A 131 -7.05 -6.05 -5.77
N GLY A 132 -6.06 -6.23 -6.66
CA GLY A 132 -5.32 -5.13 -7.28
C GLY A 132 -6.21 -4.25 -8.16
N ILE A 133 -7.08 -4.86 -8.99
CA ILE A 133 -8.03 -4.11 -9.83
C ILE A 133 -9.00 -3.30 -8.96
N LEU A 134 -9.58 -3.93 -7.93
CA LEU A 134 -10.51 -3.24 -7.02
C LEU A 134 -9.82 -2.12 -6.24
N ALA A 135 -8.57 -2.29 -5.83
CA ALA A 135 -7.80 -1.26 -5.13
C ALA A 135 -7.57 -0.02 -6.00
N VAL A 136 -7.18 -0.22 -7.26
CA VAL A 136 -6.98 0.89 -8.21
C VAL A 136 -8.33 1.53 -8.57
N ALA A 137 -9.38 0.73 -8.77
CA ALA A 137 -10.73 1.25 -8.99
C ALA A 137 -11.23 2.08 -7.80
N ALA A 138 -11.00 1.62 -6.57
CA ALA A 138 -11.32 2.38 -5.36
C ALA A 138 -10.56 3.71 -5.30
N ALA A 139 -9.28 3.73 -5.73
CA ALA A 139 -8.46 4.93 -5.68
C ALA A 139 -8.92 6.06 -6.62
N VAL A 140 -9.56 5.71 -7.74
CA VAL A 140 -10.02 6.68 -8.76
C VAL A 140 -11.51 7.00 -8.69
N THR A 141 -12.29 6.20 -7.94
CA THR A 141 -13.72 6.43 -7.74
C THR A 141 -13.96 7.25 -6.48
N THR A 142 -15.05 8.00 -6.44
CA THR A 142 -15.43 8.77 -5.26
C THR A 142 -15.51 7.85 -4.05
N LEU A 143 -14.82 8.24 -2.98
CA LEU A 143 -14.77 7.52 -1.73
C LEU A 143 -15.96 7.90 -0.85
N VAL A 144 -16.12 9.20 -0.60
CA VAL A 144 -17.19 9.76 0.23
C VAL A 144 -17.68 11.06 -0.38
N SER A 145 -18.94 11.39 -0.15
CA SER A 145 -19.46 12.71 -0.49
C SER A 145 -20.42 13.22 0.58
N TYR A 146 -20.62 14.54 0.62
CA TYR A 146 -21.66 15.14 1.43
C TYR A 146 -22.38 16.22 0.65
N THR A 147 -23.66 16.38 0.94
CA THR A 147 -24.55 17.40 0.38
C THR A 147 -25.15 18.22 1.51
N VAL A 148 -25.02 19.54 1.43
CA VAL A 148 -25.64 20.49 2.34
C VAL A 148 -26.85 21.10 1.64
N THR A 149 -27.98 21.11 2.32
CA THR A 149 -29.22 21.75 1.84
C THR A 149 -29.78 22.70 2.90
N GLY A 150 -30.55 23.70 2.47
CA GLY A 150 -31.17 24.70 3.34
C GLY A 150 -30.60 26.09 3.12
N VAL A 151 -30.16 26.75 4.18
CA VAL A 151 -29.60 28.12 4.09
C VAL A 151 -28.27 28.16 3.31
N LEU A 152 -27.50 27.08 3.38
CA LEU A 152 -26.31 26.86 2.58
C LEU A 152 -26.58 25.67 1.66
N GLU A 153 -26.27 25.83 0.38
CA GLU A 153 -26.41 24.77 -0.62
C GLU A 153 -25.05 24.45 -1.23
N GLY A 154 -24.74 23.17 -1.31
CA GLY A 154 -23.50 22.71 -1.93
C GLY A 154 -23.31 21.21 -1.79
N SER A 155 -22.53 20.64 -2.70
CA SER A 155 -22.11 19.25 -2.64
C SER A 155 -20.61 19.15 -2.84
N THR A 156 -19.95 18.29 -2.07
CA THR A 156 -18.52 18.03 -2.22
C THR A 156 -18.28 16.53 -2.19
N SER A 157 -17.47 16.07 -3.13
CA SER A 157 -17.10 14.67 -3.28
C SER A 157 -15.59 14.54 -3.16
N PHE A 158 -15.13 13.50 -2.47
CA PHE A 158 -13.71 13.25 -2.24
C PHE A 158 -13.32 11.92 -2.87
N VAL A 159 -12.28 11.95 -3.70
CA VAL A 159 -11.56 10.74 -4.13
C VAL A 159 -10.48 10.39 -3.11
N MET A 160 -9.94 9.18 -3.21
CA MET A 160 -8.93 8.69 -2.26
C MET A 160 -7.68 9.58 -2.20
N ASN A 161 -7.34 10.26 -3.29
CA ASN A 161 -6.21 11.18 -3.34
C ASN A 161 -6.46 12.48 -2.56
N ASP A 162 -7.72 12.88 -2.39
CA ASP A 162 -8.09 14.11 -1.67
C ASP A 162 -7.97 13.92 -0.16
N VAL A 163 -8.18 12.68 0.33
CA VAL A 163 -7.96 12.32 1.73
C VAL A 163 -6.50 12.01 2.04
N GLY A 164 -5.64 11.94 1.03
CA GLY A 164 -4.20 11.81 1.21
C GLY A 164 -3.46 11.59 -0.11
N THR A 165 -2.57 12.51 -0.46
CA THR A 165 -1.98 12.62 -1.81
C THR A 165 -1.12 11.42 -2.23
N SER A 166 -0.73 10.56 -1.29
CA SER A 166 0.06 9.36 -1.56
C SER A 166 -0.78 8.09 -1.77
N HIS A 167 -2.10 8.11 -1.55
CA HIS A 167 -2.93 6.89 -1.51
C HIS A 167 -3.16 6.29 -2.89
N LEU A 168 -3.39 7.10 -3.93
CA LEU A 168 -3.59 6.57 -5.29
C LEU A 168 -2.35 5.82 -5.77
N VAL A 169 -1.17 6.44 -5.64
CA VAL A 169 0.08 5.81 -6.06
C VAL A 169 0.41 4.62 -5.14
N GLY A 170 0.11 4.72 -3.85
CA GLY A 170 0.21 3.60 -2.91
C GLY A 170 -0.66 2.40 -3.32
N ALA A 171 -1.89 2.64 -3.77
CA ALA A 171 -2.78 1.60 -4.29
C ALA A 171 -2.21 0.93 -5.54
N ILE A 172 -1.66 1.71 -6.47
CA ILE A 172 -1.01 1.19 -7.68
C ILE A 172 0.22 0.35 -7.33
N ILE A 173 1.10 0.85 -6.46
CA ILE A 173 2.29 0.12 -6.01
C ILE A 173 1.88 -1.19 -5.33
N GLY A 174 0.93 -1.14 -4.40
CA GLY A 174 0.41 -2.33 -3.72
C GLY A 174 -0.16 -3.34 -4.72
N ALA A 175 -0.97 -2.90 -5.68
CA ALA A 175 -1.55 -3.76 -6.72
C ALA A 175 -0.47 -4.41 -7.60
N VAL A 176 0.53 -3.64 -8.05
CA VAL A 176 1.62 -4.15 -8.88
C VAL A 176 2.46 -5.18 -8.12
N VAL A 177 2.86 -4.89 -6.89
CA VAL A 177 3.67 -5.82 -6.08
C VAL A 177 2.87 -7.09 -5.76
N LEU A 178 1.57 -6.95 -5.43
CA LEU A 178 0.66 -8.05 -5.17
C LEU A 178 0.53 -9.00 -6.38
N ILE A 179 0.24 -8.44 -7.56
CA ILE A 179 0.04 -9.21 -8.80
C ILE A 179 1.36 -9.81 -9.28
N ALA A 180 2.45 -9.03 -9.28
CA ALA A 180 3.77 -9.51 -9.69
C ALA A 180 4.28 -10.62 -8.77
N GLY A 181 4.08 -10.47 -7.45
CA GLY A 181 4.38 -11.53 -6.48
C GLY A 181 3.60 -12.81 -6.79
N ALA A 182 2.30 -12.70 -7.02
CA ALA A 182 1.46 -13.87 -7.27
C ALA A 182 1.83 -14.55 -8.61
N ALA A 183 2.17 -13.77 -9.63
CA ALA A 183 2.66 -14.28 -10.91
C ALA A 183 4.01 -14.99 -10.77
N LEU A 184 4.94 -14.44 -9.99
CA LEU A 184 6.19 -15.13 -9.64
C LEU A 184 5.91 -16.43 -8.88
N GLY A 185 4.95 -16.42 -7.96
CA GLY A 185 4.48 -17.61 -7.24
C GLY A 185 3.93 -18.69 -8.17
N ALA A 186 3.17 -18.30 -9.19
CA ALA A 186 2.62 -19.19 -10.22
C ALA A 186 3.70 -19.89 -11.07
N THR A 187 4.94 -19.39 -11.07
CA THR A 187 6.11 -20.05 -11.69
C THR A 187 6.89 -20.97 -10.73
N GLY A 188 6.36 -21.21 -9.52
CA GLY A 188 7.00 -22.02 -8.48
C GLY A 188 8.00 -21.27 -7.61
N ARG A 189 8.13 -19.94 -7.75
CA ARG A 189 9.04 -19.14 -6.93
C ARG A 189 8.37 -18.76 -5.61
N ARG A 190 8.74 -19.44 -4.52
CA ARG A 190 8.17 -19.19 -3.18
C ARG A 190 8.28 -17.74 -2.70
N VAL A 191 9.37 -17.05 -3.02
CA VAL A 191 9.52 -15.61 -2.73
C VAL A 191 8.36 -14.79 -3.30
N GLY A 192 7.85 -15.16 -4.48
CA GLY A 192 6.72 -14.49 -5.11
C GLY A 192 5.43 -14.65 -4.31
N THR A 193 5.12 -15.86 -3.85
CA THR A 193 3.93 -16.10 -3.02
C THR A 193 3.97 -15.33 -1.71
N GLY A 194 5.13 -15.26 -1.06
CA GLY A 194 5.34 -14.42 0.11
C GLY A 194 5.15 -12.94 -0.21
N LEU A 195 5.77 -12.45 -1.28
CA LEU A 195 5.65 -11.06 -1.76
C LEU A 195 4.19 -10.66 -2.00
N ALA A 196 3.40 -11.54 -2.62
CA ALA A 196 1.97 -11.35 -2.80
C ALA A 196 1.23 -11.25 -1.46
N GLY A 197 1.47 -12.19 -0.56
CA GLY A 197 0.82 -12.18 0.76
C GLY A 197 1.14 -10.93 1.58
N GLY A 198 2.41 -10.53 1.59
CA GLY A 198 2.84 -9.28 2.23
C GLY A 198 2.20 -8.04 1.61
N ALA A 199 2.23 -7.93 0.28
CA ALA A 199 1.62 -6.80 -0.42
C ALA A 199 0.09 -6.74 -0.20
N GLY A 200 -0.55 -7.90 -0.05
CA GLY A 200 -1.95 -8.00 0.35
C GLY A 200 -2.21 -7.36 1.73
N LEU A 201 -1.35 -7.61 2.71
CA LEU A 201 -1.42 -6.96 4.03
C LEU A 201 -1.18 -5.44 3.95
N ALA A 202 -0.17 -5.02 3.18
CA ALA A 202 0.17 -3.60 3.00
C ALA A 202 -1.00 -2.82 2.38
N LEU A 203 -1.58 -3.38 1.32
CA LEU A 203 -2.72 -2.80 0.61
C LEU A 203 -3.98 -2.82 1.48
N ALA A 204 -4.23 -3.90 2.23
CA ALA A 204 -5.35 -3.96 3.18
C ALA A 204 -5.26 -2.89 4.27
N GLY A 205 -4.07 -2.70 4.87
CA GLY A 205 -3.85 -1.65 5.86
C GLY A 205 -4.06 -0.25 5.28
N MET A 206 -3.45 0.04 4.13
CA MET A 206 -3.59 1.36 3.49
C MET A 206 -5.04 1.69 3.12
N LEU A 207 -5.77 0.75 2.51
CA LEU A 207 -7.17 0.98 2.15
C LEU A 207 -8.09 1.10 3.37
N ALA A 208 -7.83 0.34 4.43
CA ALA A 208 -8.52 0.50 5.70
C ALA A 208 -8.29 1.90 6.29
N ASN A 209 -7.04 2.39 6.25
CA ASN A 209 -6.70 3.75 6.67
C ASN A 209 -7.40 4.81 5.82
N ALA A 210 -7.42 4.64 4.48
CA ALA A 210 -8.15 5.54 3.57
C ALA A 210 -9.64 5.61 3.91
N CYS A 211 -10.28 4.47 4.20
CA CYS A 211 -11.68 4.44 4.66
C CYS A 211 -11.86 5.18 5.99
N GLY A 212 -10.94 4.99 6.95
CA GLY A 212 -10.95 5.73 8.21
C GLY A 212 -10.89 7.24 8.00
N MET A 213 -9.97 7.72 7.16
CA MET A 213 -9.88 9.15 6.83
C MET A 213 -11.13 9.65 6.11
N GLY A 214 -11.73 8.87 5.22
CA GLY A 214 -13.01 9.20 4.59
C GLY A 214 -14.14 9.38 5.62
N VAL A 215 -14.22 8.50 6.62
CA VAL A 215 -15.16 8.67 7.76
C VAL A 215 -14.88 9.97 8.51
N ALA A 216 -13.60 10.29 8.75
CA ALA A 216 -13.25 11.50 9.47
C ALA A 216 -13.62 12.79 8.73
N VAL A 217 -13.48 12.82 7.40
CA VAL A 217 -13.93 13.96 6.58
C VAL A 217 -15.45 14.15 6.70
N LEU A 218 -16.22 13.06 6.67
CA LEU A 218 -17.67 13.13 6.80
C LEU A 218 -18.10 13.62 8.19
N ASP A 219 -17.46 13.14 9.26
CA ASP A 219 -17.74 13.56 10.64
C ASP A 219 -17.42 15.05 10.86
N GLN A 220 -16.27 15.50 10.35
CA GLN A 220 -15.92 16.93 10.37
C GLN A 220 -16.90 17.78 9.56
N ALA A 221 -17.36 17.32 8.40
CA ALA A 221 -18.36 18.04 7.61
C ALA A 221 -19.68 18.19 8.37
N GLN A 222 -20.11 17.15 9.11
CA GLN A 222 -21.30 17.24 9.97
C GLN A 222 -21.11 18.26 11.08
N ILE A 223 -19.99 18.25 11.79
CA ILE A 223 -19.74 19.18 12.89
C ILE A 223 -19.65 20.63 12.40
N ASN A 224 -18.93 20.88 11.32
CA ASN A 224 -18.61 22.24 10.85
C ASN A 224 -19.72 22.89 10.05
N LEU A 225 -20.57 22.11 9.38
CA LEU A 225 -21.62 22.63 8.49
C LEU A 225 -23.02 22.54 9.11
N LEU A 226 -23.15 22.03 10.34
CA LEU A 226 -24.40 22.08 11.10
C LEU A 226 -24.68 23.52 11.57
N ALA A 227 -25.38 24.28 10.74
CA ALA A 227 -25.98 25.56 11.10
C ALA A 227 -27.51 25.44 11.24
N PRO A 228 -28.17 26.30 12.04
CA PRO A 228 -29.63 26.32 12.12
C PRO A 228 -30.26 26.48 10.73
N GLY A 229 -31.18 25.58 10.36
CA GLY A 229 -31.84 25.60 9.04
C GLY A 229 -31.02 25.00 7.90
N THR A 230 -29.89 24.35 8.19
CA THR A 230 -29.14 23.53 7.22
C THR A 230 -29.24 22.06 7.58
N THR A 231 -29.24 21.19 6.57
CA THR A 231 -29.15 19.74 6.74
C THR A 231 -27.97 19.21 5.94
N VAL A 232 -27.15 18.39 6.59
CA VAL A 232 -25.96 17.77 5.98
C VAL A 232 -26.25 16.29 5.79
N THR A 233 -26.28 15.86 4.53
CA THR A 233 -26.44 14.45 4.15
C THR A 233 -25.07 13.91 3.75
N VAL A 234 -24.61 12.85 4.42
CA VAL A 234 -23.33 12.18 4.13
C VAL A 234 -23.60 10.86 3.43
N THR A 235 -22.77 10.51 2.44
CA THR A 235 -22.89 9.26 1.69
C THR A 235 -21.54 8.55 1.57
N TYR A 236 -21.58 7.24 1.78
CA TYR A 236 -20.48 6.34 1.45
C TYR A 236 -20.66 5.92 0.00
N GLU A 237 -19.69 6.27 -0.84
CA GLU A 237 -19.78 6.08 -2.27
C GLU A 237 -19.19 4.72 -2.70
N LEU A 238 -19.29 4.40 -3.98
CA LEU A 238 -18.80 3.13 -4.53
C LEU A 238 -17.31 2.88 -4.18
N GLY A 239 -16.46 3.90 -4.20
CA GLY A 239 -15.04 3.78 -3.89
C GLY A 239 -14.78 3.27 -2.47
N PHE A 240 -15.63 3.63 -1.50
CA PHE A 240 -15.53 3.14 -0.12
C PHE A 240 -15.73 1.62 -0.04
N PHE A 241 -16.77 1.10 -0.71
CA PHE A 241 -17.05 -0.33 -0.72
C PHE A 241 -16.02 -1.12 -1.54
N LEU A 242 -15.52 -0.56 -2.65
CA LEU A 242 -14.43 -1.14 -3.41
C LEU A 242 -13.15 -1.25 -2.58
N ALA A 243 -12.84 -0.23 -1.77
CA ALA A 243 -11.69 -0.24 -0.87
C ALA A 243 -11.80 -1.35 0.20
N ILE A 244 -12.98 -1.51 0.81
CA ILE A 244 -13.25 -2.59 1.78
C ILE A 244 -13.10 -3.97 1.11
N ALA A 245 -13.70 -4.16 -0.07
CA ALA A 245 -13.60 -5.43 -0.80
C ALA A 245 -12.15 -5.77 -1.18
N ALA A 246 -11.39 -4.79 -1.68
CA ALA A 246 -9.99 -4.95 -1.99
C ALA A 246 -9.14 -5.27 -0.74
N ALA A 247 -9.40 -4.61 0.39
CA ALA A 247 -8.72 -4.89 1.65
C ALA A 247 -9.00 -6.32 2.15
N ALA A 248 -10.26 -6.76 2.10
CA ALA A 248 -10.64 -8.12 2.46
C ALA A 248 -9.94 -9.16 1.56
N LEU A 249 -9.92 -8.95 0.24
CA LEU A 249 -9.22 -9.84 -0.68
C LEU A 249 -7.69 -9.80 -0.50
N GLY A 250 -7.11 -8.66 -0.11
CA GLY A 250 -5.71 -8.56 0.29
C GLY A 250 -5.40 -9.47 1.50
N GLY A 251 -6.29 -9.50 2.49
CA GLY A 251 -6.23 -10.43 3.61
C GLY A 251 -6.37 -11.90 3.17
N VAL A 252 -7.27 -12.21 2.22
CA VAL A 252 -7.39 -13.56 1.65
C VAL A 252 -6.12 -13.97 0.90
N ALA A 253 -5.50 -13.07 0.14
CA ALA A 253 -4.24 -13.33 -0.54
C ALA A 253 -3.12 -13.66 0.46
N PHE A 254 -3.07 -12.95 1.60
CA PHE A 254 -2.18 -13.29 2.70
C PHE A 254 -2.43 -14.71 3.21
N VAL A 255 -3.68 -15.07 3.54
CA VAL A 255 -4.00 -16.43 4.03
C VAL A 255 -3.64 -17.52 3.01
N LEU A 256 -3.91 -17.29 1.72
CA LEU A 256 -3.54 -18.22 0.66
C LEU A 256 -2.01 -18.37 0.54
N SER A 257 -1.25 -17.29 0.75
CA SER A 257 0.21 -17.33 0.72
C SER A 257 0.83 -18.20 1.82
N LEU A 258 0.16 -18.35 2.98
CA LEU A 258 0.65 -19.15 4.11
C LEU A 258 0.81 -20.64 3.76
N ARG A 259 0.07 -21.13 2.76
CA ARG A 259 0.18 -22.53 2.29
C ARG A 259 1.57 -22.85 1.73
N GLU A 260 2.32 -21.82 1.33
CA GLU A 260 3.64 -21.96 0.70
C GLU A 260 4.81 -21.63 1.64
N MET A 261 4.53 -21.39 2.93
CA MET A 261 5.49 -21.03 3.98
C MET A 261 6.54 -22.13 4.29
N GLY A 262 6.30 -23.35 3.82
CA GLY A 262 7.11 -24.53 4.13
C GLY A 262 8.54 -24.54 3.56
N PRO A 263 9.35 -25.55 3.92
CA PRO A 263 10.70 -25.73 3.39
C PRO A 263 10.70 -25.87 1.87
N ASP A 264 11.67 -25.23 1.22
CA ASP A 264 11.89 -25.28 -0.22
C ASP A 264 13.07 -26.15 -0.64
N GLY A 265 13.59 -26.96 0.29
CA GLY A 265 14.79 -27.78 0.09
C GLY A 265 16.09 -26.98 0.05
N MET A 266 16.04 -25.65 0.16
CA MET A 266 17.21 -24.80 0.12
C MET A 266 17.70 -24.43 1.52
N ALA A 267 18.98 -24.08 1.60
CA ALA A 267 19.57 -23.56 2.83
C ALA A 267 18.80 -22.31 3.30
N PRO A 268 18.56 -22.17 4.62
CA PRO A 268 17.92 -20.99 5.16
C PRO A 268 18.79 -19.74 4.97
N VAL A 269 18.14 -18.58 5.00
CA VAL A 269 18.81 -17.28 4.99
C VAL A 269 19.59 -17.11 6.30
N PRO A 270 20.78 -16.48 6.30
CA PRO A 270 21.52 -16.22 7.54
C PRO A 270 20.64 -15.55 8.61
N VAL A 271 20.61 -16.14 9.81
CA VAL A 271 19.75 -15.70 10.93
C VAL A 271 19.96 -14.22 11.28
N ALA A 272 21.19 -13.72 11.12
CA ALA A 272 21.50 -12.31 11.34
C ALA A 272 20.65 -11.37 10.47
N ILE A 273 20.35 -11.75 9.22
CA ILE A 273 19.51 -10.97 8.32
C ILE A 273 18.06 -10.94 8.83
N GLY A 274 17.54 -12.09 9.28
CA GLY A 274 16.21 -12.18 9.87
C GLY A 274 16.08 -11.35 11.14
N VAL A 275 17.05 -11.44 12.06
CA VAL A 275 17.04 -10.64 13.30
C VAL A 275 17.10 -9.15 12.99
N LEU A 276 18.00 -8.74 12.09
CA LEU A 276 18.15 -7.33 11.71
C LEU A 276 16.90 -6.79 11.01
N GLY A 277 16.29 -7.56 10.11
CA GLY A 277 15.03 -7.20 9.46
C GLY A 277 13.83 -7.14 10.43
N ALA A 278 13.77 -8.05 11.41
CA ALA A 278 12.75 -8.03 12.45
C ALA A 278 12.90 -6.79 13.36
N LEU A 279 14.12 -6.43 13.75
CA LEU A 279 14.40 -5.19 14.49
C LEU A 279 14.03 -3.95 13.65
N GLY A 280 14.33 -3.96 12.35
CA GLY A 280 13.89 -2.91 11.42
C GLY A 280 12.36 -2.79 11.40
N THR A 281 11.64 -3.91 11.33
CA THR A 281 10.17 -3.95 11.38
C THR A 281 9.64 -3.35 12.68
N LEU A 282 10.20 -3.71 13.84
CA LEU A 282 9.82 -3.13 15.13
C LEU A 282 10.09 -1.63 15.17
N ALA A 283 11.22 -1.18 14.62
CA ALA A 283 11.55 0.25 14.55
C ALA A 283 10.58 1.04 13.65
N VAL A 284 10.09 0.46 12.55
CA VAL A 284 9.01 1.08 11.74
C VAL A 284 7.74 1.26 12.56
N VAL A 285 7.30 0.18 13.22
CA VAL A 285 6.03 0.13 13.95
C VAL A 285 6.07 1.04 15.18
N ILE A 286 7.08 0.84 16.04
CA ILE A 286 7.27 1.62 17.27
C ILE A 286 7.59 3.07 16.91
N GLY A 287 8.47 3.30 15.93
CA GLY A 287 8.87 4.65 15.52
C GLY A 287 7.69 5.52 15.11
N THR A 288 6.68 4.93 14.48
CA THR A 288 5.46 5.65 14.05
C THR A 288 4.56 6.03 15.23
N LEU A 289 4.72 5.35 16.37
CA LEU A 289 4.01 5.63 17.62
C LEU A 289 4.79 6.55 18.57
N ILE A 290 6.08 6.82 18.29
CA ILE A 290 6.86 7.73 19.12
C ILE A 290 6.35 9.15 18.88
N PRO A 291 5.88 9.84 19.92
CA PRO A 291 5.42 11.21 19.78
C PRO A 291 6.58 12.13 19.40
N GLY A 292 6.34 12.99 18.40
CA GLY A 292 7.17 14.14 18.05
C GLY A 292 6.38 15.44 18.20
N ASP A 293 7.11 16.56 18.35
CA ASP A 293 6.59 17.93 18.32
C ASP A 293 5.28 18.15 19.09
N PHE A 294 5.38 18.19 20.43
CA PHE A 294 4.28 18.46 21.38
C PHE A 294 3.18 17.40 21.47
N ALA A 295 3.16 16.39 20.60
CA ALA A 295 2.24 15.27 20.73
C ALA A 295 2.55 14.42 21.98
N SER A 296 1.52 13.76 22.50
CA SER A 296 1.64 12.77 23.56
C SER A 296 1.53 11.35 22.99
N PHE A 297 2.11 10.35 23.67
CA PHE A 297 1.95 8.95 23.24
C PHE A 297 0.48 8.52 23.25
N ALA A 298 -0.32 9.07 24.17
CA ALA A 298 -1.75 8.76 24.29
C ALA A 298 -2.55 9.25 23.08
N ASP A 299 -2.09 10.27 22.37
CA ASP A 299 -2.76 10.83 21.18
C ASP A 299 -2.85 9.81 20.04
N ASN A 300 -1.98 8.79 20.04
CA ASN A 300 -2.06 7.68 19.10
C ASN A 300 -3.30 6.80 19.26
N PHE A 301 -3.91 6.82 20.44
CA PHE A 301 -5.06 5.98 20.82
C PHE A 301 -6.27 6.81 21.25
N GLY A 302 -6.07 8.11 21.47
CA GLY A 302 -7.11 9.06 21.80
C GLY A 302 -8.09 9.25 20.64
N THR A 303 -9.31 9.63 21.00
CA THR A 303 -10.38 9.99 20.07
C THR A 303 -10.71 11.48 20.12
N ASP A 304 -9.90 12.25 20.86
CA ASP A 304 -10.16 13.66 21.14
C ASP A 304 -9.93 14.54 19.90
N PHE A 305 -9.01 14.14 19.02
CA PHE A 305 -8.62 14.89 17.82
C PHE A 305 -9.00 14.20 16.52
N ILE A 306 -9.22 12.89 16.57
CA ILE A 306 -9.48 12.08 15.39
C ILE A 306 -10.62 11.10 15.71
N PRO A 307 -11.57 10.91 14.79
CA PRO A 307 -12.62 9.92 14.96
C PRO A 307 -12.08 8.52 15.27
N PRO A 308 -12.77 7.75 16.14
CA PRO A 308 -12.29 6.45 16.60
C PRO A 308 -11.93 5.51 15.46
N ALA A 309 -12.73 5.51 14.38
CA ALA A 309 -12.50 4.66 13.21
C ALA A 309 -11.11 4.89 12.61
N THR A 310 -10.71 6.14 12.39
CA THR A 310 -9.40 6.47 11.80
C THR A 310 -8.26 6.05 12.72
N SER A 311 -8.39 6.28 14.04
CA SER A 311 -7.40 5.86 15.03
C SER A 311 -7.18 4.34 14.98
N TRP A 312 -8.26 3.55 14.99
CA TRP A 312 -8.16 2.09 14.91
C TRP A 312 -7.63 1.60 13.56
N MET A 313 -8.03 2.21 12.44
CA MET A 313 -7.53 1.81 11.12
C MET A 313 -6.04 2.13 10.94
N ARG A 314 -5.56 3.20 11.55
CA ARG A 314 -4.13 3.53 11.64
C ARG A 314 -3.36 2.46 12.42
N ILE A 315 -3.84 2.06 13.60
CA ILE A 315 -3.22 0.97 14.38
C ILE A 315 -3.25 -0.35 13.61
N LEU A 316 -4.33 -0.62 12.86
CA LEU A 316 -4.43 -1.78 12.00
C LEU A 316 -3.31 -1.80 10.93
N VAL A 317 -2.98 -0.67 10.30
CA VAL A 317 -1.85 -0.60 9.34
C VAL A 317 -0.54 -1.06 10.00
N LEU A 318 -0.26 -0.52 11.18
CA LEU A 318 0.96 -0.86 11.93
C LEU A 318 0.97 -2.32 12.35
N ALA A 319 -0.17 -2.87 12.79
CA ALA A 319 -0.31 -4.27 13.12
C ALA A 319 -0.07 -5.18 11.90
N LEU A 320 -0.59 -4.82 10.73
CA LEU A 320 -0.40 -5.60 9.49
C LEU A 320 1.05 -5.55 8.99
N ILE A 321 1.72 -4.40 9.09
CA ILE A 321 3.17 -4.28 8.84
C ILE A 321 3.95 -5.15 9.82
N ALA A 322 3.61 -5.09 11.12
CA ALA A 322 4.27 -5.90 12.15
C ALA A 322 4.13 -7.40 11.85
N VAL A 323 2.91 -7.85 11.55
CA VAL A 323 2.62 -9.26 11.21
C VAL A 323 3.42 -9.69 9.98
N GLY A 324 3.33 -8.95 8.86
CA GLY A 324 4.03 -9.32 7.63
C GLY A 324 5.57 -9.26 7.77
N GLY A 325 6.09 -8.23 8.41
CA GLY A 325 7.53 -8.05 8.61
C GLY A 325 8.12 -9.06 9.59
N LEU A 326 7.51 -9.24 10.77
CA LEU A 326 8.02 -10.17 11.78
C LEU A 326 7.89 -11.62 11.33
N LEU A 327 6.72 -12.04 10.82
CA LEU A 327 6.58 -13.39 10.27
C LEU A 327 7.55 -13.60 9.10
N GLY A 328 7.66 -12.61 8.21
CA GLY A 328 8.55 -12.71 7.06
C GLY A 328 10.02 -12.91 7.43
N PHE A 329 10.56 -12.07 8.31
CA PHE A 329 11.96 -12.16 8.69
C PHE A 329 12.27 -13.32 9.64
N LEU A 330 11.40 -13.64 10.59
CA LEU A 330 11.66 -14.69 11.59
C LEU A 330 11.62 -16.10 11.00
N VAL A 331 10.91 -16.30 9.88
CA VAL A 331 10.90 -17.58 9.17
C VAL A 331 12.26 -17.91 8.55
N ASN A 332 13.12 -16.91 8.30
CA ASN A 332 14.45 -17.09 7.70
C ASN A 332 14.46 -17.89 6.38
N ARG A 333 13.38 -17.76 5.59
CA ARG A 333 13.25 -18.39 4.26
C ARG A 333 12.94 -17.36 3.19
N ARG A 334 13.14 -17.75 1.93
CA ARG A 334 12.87 -16.92 0.74
C ARG A 334 11.43 -16.45 0.66
N TRP A 335 10.48 -17.32 1.01
CA TRP A 335 9.06 -16.96 1.15
C TRP A 335 8.88 -15.81 2.15
N GLY A 336 9.51 -15.92 3.32
CA GLY A 336 9.41 -14.93 4.39
C GLY A 336 10.01 -13.57 3.99
N LEU A 337 11.16 -13.56 3.30
CA LEU A 337 11.74 -12.32 2.77
C LEU A 337 10.78 -11.61 1.79
N GLY A 338 10.13 -12.39 0.91
CA GLY A 338 9.07 -11.87 0.04
C GLY A 338 7.95 -11.23 0.86
N MET A 339 7.45 -11.94 1.87
CA MET A 339 6.39 -11.46 2.75
C MET A 339 6.73 -10.14 3.45
N ALA A 340 7.93 -10.02 4.01
CA ALA A 340 8.35 -8.79 4.68
C ALA A 340 8.47 -7.60 3.71
N LEU A 341 9.07 -7.82 2.53
CA LEU A 341 9.18 -6.76 1.51
C LEU A 341 7.82 -6.36 0.95
N GLY A 342 6.93 -7.33 0.77
CA GLY A 342 5.55 -7.08 0.36
C GLY A 342 4.82 -6.22 1.39
N SER A 343 4.92 -6.56 2.69
CA SER A 343 4.19 -5.87 3.76
C SER A 343 4.63 -4.42 3.97
N ILE A 344 5.88 -4.08 3.63
CA ILE A 344 6.35 -2.70 3.74
C ILE A 344 6.25 -1.90 2.43
N SER A 345 5.99 -2.53 1.29
CA SER A 345 6.04 -1.88 -0.04
C SER A 345 5.25 -0.57 -0.15
N VAL A 346 3.98 -0.57 0.26
CA VAL A 346 3.14 0.64 0.29
C VAL A 346 3.62 1.64 1.35
N GLY A 347 4.08 1.13 2.50
CA GLY A 347 4.66 1.96 3.57
C GLY A 347 5.92 2.71 3.15
N VAL A 348 6.80 2.09 2.34
CA VAL A 348 7.98 2.75 1.77
C VAL A 348 7.57 3.95 0.91
N TRP A 349 6.54 3.79 0.09
CA TRP A 349 6.03 4.89 -0.73
C TRP A 349 5.49 6.04 0.13
N MET A 350 4.63 5.74 1.10
CA MET A 350 4.07 6.75 2.02
C MET A 350 5.19 7.47 2.80
N TRP A 351 6.17 6.70 3.28
CA TRP A 351 7.36 7.24 3.93
C TRP A 351 8.16 8.17 3.02
N ALA A 352 8.40 7.78 1.77
CA ALA A 352 9.14 8.59 0.81
C ALA A 352 8.42 9.91 0.48
N THR A 353 7.09 9.88 0.28
CA THR A 353 6.30 11.09 0.05
C THR A 353 6.31 12.02 1.27
N ALA A 354 6.27 11.45 2.49
CA ALA A 354 6.33 12.24 3.72
C ALA A 354 7.69 12.92 3.94
N ILE A 355 8.80 12.24 3.67
CA ILE A 355 10.14 12.85 3.76
C ILE A 355 10.34 13.95 2.72
N THR A 356 9.82 13.74 1.51
CA THR A 356 10.00 14.67 0.40
C THR A 356 8.97 15.80 0.39
N GLU A 357 8.04 15.83 1.36
CA GLU A 357 6.88 16.74 1.38
C GLU A 357 6.14 16.76 0.02
N SER A 358 6.03 15.60 -0.62
CA SER A 358 5.48 15.48 -1.96
C SER A 358 3.96 15.38 -1.92
N GLY A 359 3.30 16.38 -2.51
CA GLY A 359 1.83 16.48 -2.58
C GLY A 359 1.26 17.49 -1.58
N ASP A 360 -0.05 17.69 -1.64
CA ASP A 360 -0.75 18.66 -0.78
C ASP A 360 -0.86 18.16 0.67
N ILE A 361 -1.00 16.84 0.83
CA ILE A 361 -1.15 16.18 2.13
C ILE A 361 -0.24 14.94 2.19
N PRO A 362 1.08 15.14 2.43
CA PRO A 362 2.06 14.06 2.42
C PRO A 362 1.96 13.22 3.70
N PHE A 363 1.10 12.21 3.72
CA PHE A 363 0.99 11.31 4.87
C PHE A 363 2.11 10.29 4.90
N GLY A 364 2.76 10.20 6.07
CA GLY A 364 3.68 9.12 6.41
C GLY A 364 2.96 7.79 6.63
N ILE A 365 3.74 6.76 7.00
CA ILE A 365 3.20 5.44 7.33
C ILE A 365 2.10 5.59 8.38
N ALA A 366 0.94 5.00 8.10
CA ALA A 366 -0.22 5.05 8.98
C ALA A 366 -0.65 6.48 9.37
N GLY A 367 -0.52 7.45 8.46
CA GLY A 367 -0.94 8.84 8.70
C GLY A 367 0.04 9.68 9.51
N GLY A 368 1.21 9.16 9.88
CA GLY A 368 2.20 9.88 10.68
C GLY A 368 1.87 9.91 12.17
N ASN A 369 2.42 10.89 12.89
CA ASN A 369 2.18 11.07 14.33
C ASN A 369 0.99 12.00 14.57
N VAL A 370 -0.01 11.52 15.31
CA VAL A 370 -1.21 12.30 15.62
C VAL A 370 -0.85 13.43 16.58
N GLY A 371 -1.34 14.63 16.31
CA GLY A 371 -1.08 15.82 17.15
C GLY A 371 0.26 16.52 16.87
N ALA A 372 1.12 15.97 16.02
CA ALA A 372 2.35 16.64 15.60
C ALA A 372 2.05 17.79 14.62
N LEU A 373 2.88 18.83 14.68
CA LEU A 373 2.80 19.99 13.76
C LEU A 373 3.39 19.69 12.38
N ASP A 374 4.22 18.65 12.27
CA ASP A 374 4.85 18.22 11.03
C ASP A 374 4.43 16.77 10.69
N THR A 375 4.36 16.49 9.39
CA THR A 375 4.07 15.18 8.83
C THR A 375 5.33 14.33 8.62
N LYS A 376 6.51 14.88 8.92
CA LYS A 376 7.79 14.18 8.79
C LYS A 376 7.84 12.90 9.63
N PRO A 377 8.27 11.77 9.06
CA PRO A 377 8.46 10.55 9.81
C PRO A 377 9.52 10.71 10.90
N HIS A 378 9.28 10.11 12.06
CA HIS A 378 10.27 10.07 13.12
C HIS A 378 11.56 9.37 12.65
N VAL A 379 12.72 9.79 13.16
CA VAL A 379 14.03 9.24 12.77
C VAL A 379 14.10 7.72 12.95
N VAL A 380 13.45 7.20 14.00
CA VAL A 380 13.38 5.76 14.30
C VAL A 380 12.61 5.01 13.21
N THR A 381 11.49 5.56 12.73
CA THR A 381 10.73 4.98 11.60
C THR A 381 11.59 4.95 10.34
N THR A 382 12.29 6.05 10.05
CA THR A 382 13.18 6.16 8.89
C THR A 382 14.30 5.13 8.92
N VAL A 383 14.99 4.99 10.05
CA VAL A 383 16.01 3.95 10.23
C VAL A 383 15.39 2.56 10.09
N GLY A 384 14.22 2.34 10.69
CA GLY A 384 13.48 1.08 10.56
C GLY A 384 13.17 0.70 9.13
N VAL A 385 12.64 1.62 8.32
CA VAL A 385 12.33 1.39 6.90
C VAL A 385 13.59 1.02 6.13
N ILE A 386 14.67 1.78 6.30
CA ILE A 386 15.95 1.54 5.63
C ILE A 386 16.49 0.15 6.00
N VAL A 387 16.56 -0.16 7.29
CA VAL A 387 17.04 -1.45 7.80
C VAL A 387 16.20 -2.60 7.26
N MET A 388 14.88 -2.45 7.27
CA MET A 388 13.94 -3.47 6.77
C MET A 388 14.13 -3.75 5.28
N VAL A 389 14.24 -2.70 4.45
CA VAL A 389 14.45 -2.83 3.00
C VAL A 389 15.83 -3.43 2.70
N VAL A 390 16.89 -2.92 3.34
CA VAL A 390 18.26 -3.42 3.15
C VAL A 390 18.37 -4.89 3.56
N ALA A 391 17.82 -5.27 4.72
CA ALA A 391 17.81 -6.67 5.16
C ALA A 391 17.07 -7.57 4.16
N GLY A 392 15.90 -7.13 3.68
CA GLY A 392 15.14 -7.86 2.66
C GLY A 392 15.93 -8.07 1.37
N VAL A 393 16.53 -7.01 0.83
CA VAL A 393 17.32 -7.06 -0.42
C VAL A 393 18.58 -7.90 -0.24
N VAL A 394 19.37 -7.69 0.82
CA VAL A 394 20.57 -8.48 1.11
C VAL A 394 20.22 -9.95 1.32
N GLY A 395 19.11 -10.25 2.01
CA GLY A 395 18.61 -11.60 2.18
C GLY A 395 18.25 -12.26 0.84
N LEU A 396 17.61 -11.53 -0.08
CA LEU A 396 17.30 -12.03 -1.41
C LEU A 396 18.55 -12.28 -2.25
N VAL A 397 19.54 -11.38 -2.21
CA VAL A 397 20.81 -11.55 -2.90
C VAL A 397 21.57 -12.76 -2.36
N ALA A 398 21.67 -12.91 -1.03
CA ALA A 398 22.29 -14.08 -0.41
C ALA A 398 21.59 -15.37 -0.82
N ALA A 399 20.25 -15.38 -0.81
CA ALA A 399 19.45 -16.52 -1.27
C ALA A 399 19.68 -16.84 -2.76
N MET A 400 19.87 -15.83 -3.62
CA MET A 400 20.19 -16.03 -5.03
C MET A 400 21.61 -16.57 -5.24
N GLN A 401 22.60 -16.07 -4.49
CA GLN A 401 23.98 -16.55 -4.58
C GLN A 401 24.07 -18.02 -4.18
N GLN A 402 23.40 -18.43 -3.11
CA GLN A 402 23.30 -19.84 -2.69
C GLN A 402 22.74 -20.75 -3.80
N ARG A 403 21.85 -20.22 -4.66
CA ARG A 403 21.30 -20.98 -5.79
C ARG A 403 22.28 -21.16 -6.94
N ASN A 404 23.27 -20.28 -7.07
CA ASN A 404 24.26 -20.35 -8.15
C ASN A 404 25.50 -21.16 -7.75
N SER A 405 25.67 -21.47 -6.46
CA SER A 405 26.84 -22.17 -5.93
C SER A 405 26.65 -23.68 -5.73
N GLY A 406 25.42 -24.18 -5.82
CA GLY A 406 25.10 -25.60 -6.00
C GLY A 406 24.57 -25.78 -7.40
#